data_AF-A0A378ZY30-F1
#
_entry.id   AF-A0A378ZY30-F1
#
_cell.length_a   1.000
_cell.length_b   1.000
_cell.length_c   1.000
_cell.angle_alpha   90.00
_cell.angle_beta   90.00
_cell.angle_gamma   90.00
#
_symmetry.space_group_name_H-M   'P 1'
#
loop_
_entity.id
_entity.type
_entity.pdbx_description
1 polymer ?
#
loop_
_entity_poly.entity_id
_entity_poly.type
_entity_poly.pdbx_seq_one_letter_code
_entity_poly.pdbx_strand_id
1 'polypeptide(L)'
;MDDQDTEFIKLGDIFFEAAVNPDLWDRALAGFSDFTGGSSVNLVVLDKPGAPPVIEHFVRRDDAAYARYLGDYFAIERRVPRIAAAQVGRILLEQDVLSEEEKRQDTVYNEILAGNGMRNLALANLSSGRLLMGIGIAPQNDTDPFEPDQLTRLARLLPHLRNALSFYTIKIQLQLQRQMLADLFALEGKGGVVLDMNRRVLFANALAETQFSSGLISVRQGTVTFRHRNSEMAWQRALQDLQDGEGAGSASFMAETLKRSP
;
A
#
# COMPACT_ATOMS: atom_id res chain seq x y z
N MET A 1 21.70 -0.84 -25.68
CA MET A 1 21.24 -0.90 -24.28
C MET A 1 21.61 -2.28 -23.79
N ASP A 2 22.31 -2.38 -22.67
CA ASP A 2 22.70 -3.68 -22.11
C ASP A 2 21.44 -4.45 -21.65
N ASP A 3 21.52 -5.77 -21.61
CA ASP A 3 20.40 -6.64 -21.20
C ASP A 3 20.01 -6.35 -19.74
N GLN A 4 21.00 -6.12 -18.89
CA GLN A 4 20.80 -5.75 -17.48
C GLN A 4 20.10 -4.40 -17.30
N ASP A 5 20.41 -3.40 -18.11
CA ASP A 5 19.74 -2.09 -18.04
C ASP A 5 18.28 -2.20 -18.49
N THR A 6 18.00 -3.09 -19.45
CA THR A 6 16.63 -3.38 -19.90
C THR A 6 15.83 -4.07 -18.80
N GLU A 7 16.42 -5.04 -18.10
CA GLU A 7 15.79 -5.73 -16.98
C GLU A 7 15.57 -4.81 -15.78
N PHE A 8 16.53 -3.93 -15.48
CA PHE A 8 16.42 -2.89 -14.46
C PHE A 8 15.20 -1.96 -14.68
N ILE A 9 15.04 -1.45 -15.91
CA ILE A 9 13.90 -0.57 -16.26
C ILE A 9 12.58 -1.33 -16.07
N LYS A 10 12.49 -2.56 -16.60
CA LYS A 10 11.29 -3.40 -16.47
C LYS A 10 10.92 -3.67 -15.01
N LEU A 11 11.90 -3.91 -14.14
CA LEU A 11 11.63 -4.10 -12.71
C LEU A 11 11.11 -2.83 -12.04
N GLY A 12 11.64 -1.67 -12.41
CA GLY A 12 11.10 -0.38 -11.97
C GLY A 12 9.62 -0.22 -12.33
N ASP A 13 9.25 -0.57 -13.56
CA ASP A 13 7.87 -0.52 -14.03
C ASP A 13 6.98 -1.52 -13.29
N ILE A 14 7.45 -2.77 -13.11
CA ILE A 14 6.72 -3.81 -12.39
C ILE A 14 6.46 -3.43 -10.93
N PHE A 15 7.38 -2.74 -10.25
CA PHE A 15 7.11 -2.23 -8.89
C PHE A 15 5.95 -1.22 -8.90
N PHE A 16 5.92 -0.32 -9.87
CA PHE A 16 4.83 0.64 -9.99
C PHE A 16 3.51 -0.03 -10.35
N GLU A 17 3.53 -1.01 -11.26
CA GLU A 17 2.36 -1.84 -11.56
C GLU A 17 1.83 -2.55 -10.32
N ALA A 18 2.71 -3.09 -9.46
CA ALA A 18 2.32 -3.71 -8.18
C ALA A 18 1.72 -2.71 -7.19
N ALA A 19 2.20 -1.46 -7.19
CA ALA A 19 1.60 -0.40 -6.39
C ALA A 19 0.18 -0.03 -6.86
N VAL A 20 -0.11 -0.21 -8.15
CA VAL A 20 -1.45 -0.05 -8.73
C VAL A 20 -2.32 -1.29 -8.53
N ASN A 21 -1.76 -2.49 -8.70
CA ASN A 21 -2.41 -3.78 -8.55
C ASN A 21 -1.66 -4.65 -7.52
N PRO A 22 -2.13 -4.71 -6.26
CA PRO A 22 -1.41 -5.36 -5.17
C PRO A 22 -1.10 -6.85 -5.38
N ASP A 23 -1.89 -7.54 -6.19
CA ASP A 23 -1.70 -8.96 -6.50
C ASP A 23 -0.37 -9.23 -7.26
N LEU A 24 0.28 -8.19 -7.79
CA LEU A 24 1.54 -8.29 -8.51
C LEU A 24 2.78 -8.16 -7.62
N TRP A 25 2.65 -7.82 -6.34
CA TRP A 25 3.79 -7.63 -5.44
C TRP A 25 4.69 -8.86 -5.34
N ASP A 26 4.11 -10.05 -5.17
CA ASP A 26 4.89 -11.28 -5.04
C ASP A 26 5.68 -11.58 -6.33
N ARG A 27 5.07 -11.33 -7.49
CA ARG A 27 5.77 -11.45 -8.78
C ARG A 27 6.90 -10.42 -8.91
N ALA A 28 6.66 -9.18 -8.49
CA ALA A 28 7.65 -8.11 -8.51
C ALA A 28 8.86 -8.43 -7.61
N LEU A 29 8.60 -8.94 -6.40
CA LEU A 29 9.64 -9.32 -5.45
C LEU A 29 10.41 -10.58 -5.87
N ALA A 30 9.75 -11.53 -6.54
CA ALA A 30 10.44 -12.66 -7.15
C ALA A 30 11.43 -12.20 -8.24
N GLY A 31 11.00 -11.30 -9.13
CA GLY A 31 11.87 -10.72 -10.16
C GLY A 31 13.01 -9.87 -9.57
N PHE A 32 12.74 -9.10 -8.51
CA PHE A 32 13.76 -8.40 -7.74
C PHE A 32 14.82 -9.36 -7.18
N SER A 33 14.37 -10.49 -6.64
CA SER A 33 15.25 -11.52 -6.11
C SER A 33 16.15 -12.10 -7.21
N ASP A 34 15.57 -12.46 -8.35
CA ASP A 34 16.32 -13.05 -9.47
C ASP A 34 17.38 -12.09 -10.02
N PHE A 35 17.03 -10.81 -10.22
CA PHE A 35 17.97 -9.80 -10.72
C PHE A 35 19.13 -9.49 -9.76
N THR A 36 18.88 -9.58 -8.45
CA THR A 36 19.91 -9.34 -7.43
C THR A 36 20.70 -10.61 -7.08
N GLY A 37 20.28 -11.78 -7.56
CA GLY A 37 20.87 -13.07 -7.22
C GLY A 37 20.56 -13.48 -5.77
N GLY A 38 19.34 -13.18 -5.32
CA GLY A 38 18.82 -13.59 -4.03
C GLY A 38 17.86 -14.77 -4.11
N SER A 39 17.44 -15.25 -2.94
CA SER A 39 16.47 -16.31 -2.74
C SER A 39 15.16 -15.75 -2.19
N SER A 40 14.95 -15.80 -0.88
CA SER A 40 13.74 -15.32 -0.22
C SER A 40 13.75 -13.80 -0.04
N VAL A 41 12.60 -13.15 -0.23
CA VAL A 41 12.45 -11.69 -0.06
C VAL A 41 11.24 -11.40 0.80
N ASN A 42 11.47 -10.69 1.90
CA ASN A 42 10.43 -10.21 2.80
C ASN A 42 10.32 -8.69 2.69
N LEU A 43 9.13 -8.20 2.33
CA LEU A 43 8.74 -6.81 2.37
C LEU A 43 7.66 -6.61 3.43
N VAL A 44 7.94 -5.76 4.42
CA VAL A 44 6.99 -5.42 5.49
C VAL A 44 6.74 -3.92 5.56
N VAL A 45 5.50 -3.58 5.89
CA VAL A 45 5.11 -2.25 6.36
C VAL A 45 4.49 -2.41 7.74
N LEU A 46 5.01 -1.67 8.72
CA LEU A 46 4.55 -1.66 10.10
C LEU A 46 4.13 -0.24 10.50
N ASP A 47 3.11 -0.13 11.36
CA ASP A 47 2.78 1.16 11.99
C ASP A 47 3.89 1.64 12.93
N LYS A 48 4.52 0.70 13.64
CA LYS A 48 5.63 0.94 14.57
C LYS A 48 6.42 -0.35 14.79
N PRO A 49 7.68 -0.28 15.27
CA PRO A 49 8.44 -1.48 15.67
C PRO A 49 7.64 -2.38 16.62
N GLY A 50 7.64 -3.69 16.35
CA GLY A 50 6.95 -4.70 17.15
C GLY A 50 5.43 -4.80 16.95
N ALA A 51 4.82 -3.93 16.14
CA ALA A 51 3.42 -4.08 15.75
C ALA A 51 3.28 -5.07 14.57
N PRO A 52 2.21 -5.87 14.50
CA PRO A 52 1.96 -6.73 13.34
C PRO A 52 2.01 -5.97 12.02
N PRO A 53 2.41 -6.61 10.91
CA PRO A 53 2.47 -5.96 9.62
C PRO A 53 1.08 -5.49 9.16
N VAL A 54 1.02 -4.26 8.63
CA VAL A 54 -0.16 -3.76 7.91
C VAL A 54 -0.12 -4.14 6.43
N ILE A 55 1.08 -4.34 5.89
CA ILE A 55 1.34 -4.92 4.58
C ILE A 55 2.50 -5.89 4.74
N GLU A 56 2.37 -7.08 4.17
CA GLU A 56 3.38 -8.12 4.22
C GLU A 56 3.38 -8.86 2.88
N HIS A 57 4.56 -8.97 2.28
CA HIS A 57 4.82 -9.85 1.15
C HIS A 57 6.09 -10.63 1.43
N PHE A 58 6.00 -11.96 1.44
CA PHE A 58 7.14 -12.82 1.67
C PHE A 58 7.20 -13.93 0.64
N VAL A 59 8.09 -13.76 -0.34
CA VAL A 59 8.24 -14.68 -1.46
C VAL A 59 9.33 -15.70 -1.20
N ARG A 60 9.12 -16.92 -1.70
CA ARG A 60 10.04 -18.08 -1.56
C ARG A 60 10.36 -18.39 -0.08
N ARG A 61 9.35 -18.26 0.79
CA ARG A 61 9.43 -18.55 2.23
C ARG A 61 9.14 -20.01 2.54
N ASP A 62 9.55 -20.44 3.72
CA ASP A 62 9.00 -21.62 4.39
C ASP A 62 7.78 -21.20 5.23
N ASP A 63 6.58 -21.65 4.86
CA ASP A 63 5.33 -21.25 5.51
C ASP A 63 5.25 -21.68 6.98
N ALA A 64 5.78 -22.85 7.33
CA ALA A 64 5.73 -23.37 8.69
C ALA A 64 6.68 -22.59 9.61
N ALA A 65 7.89 -22.32 9.14
CA ALA A 65 8.84 -21.48 9.85
C ALA A 65 8.32 -20.04 10.00
N TYR A 66 7.68 -19.51 8.96
CA TYR A 66 7.14 -18.16 8.99
C TYR A 66 5.95 -18.01 9.94
N ALA A 67 5.03 -18.96 9.97
CA ALA A 67 3.93 -18.98 10.93
C ALA A 67 4.45 -18.99 12.38
N ARG A 68 5.48 -19.81 12.65
CA ARG A 68 6.15 -19.85 13.95
C ARG A 68 6.83 -18.52 14.29
N TYR A 69 7.51 -17.91 13.33
CA TYR A 69 8.13 -16.59 13.49
C TYR A 69 7.12 -15.52 13.88
N LEU A 70 6.00 -15.43 13.17
CA LEU A 70 4.95 -14.44 13.46
C LEU A 70 4.30 -14.63 14.84
N GLY A 71 4.07 -15.88 15.24
CA GLY A 71 3.44 -16.19 16.53
C GLY A 71 4.36 -15.93 17.72
N ASP A 72 5.59 -16.45 17.66
CA ASP A 72 6.43 -16.60 18.85
C ASP A 72 7.60 -15.61 18.92
N TYR A 73 8.06 -15.09 17.77
CA TYR A 73 9.35 -14.38 17.68
C TYR A 73 9.25 -12.94 17.18
N PHE A 74 8.23 -12.58 16.39
CA PHE A 74 8.15 -11.26 15.75
C PHE A 74 8.18 -10.10 16.76
N ALA A 75 7.51 -10.25 17.91
CA ALA A 75 7.46 -9.21 18.95
C ALA A 75 8.81 -8.98 19.65
N ILE A 76 9.72 -9.95 19.60
CA ILE A 76 11.05 -9.90 20.24
C ILE A 76 12.20 -9.74 19.23
N GLU A 77 11.88 -9.60 17.93
CA GLU A 77 12.86 -9.44 16.86
C GLU A 77 13.67 -8.14 17.04
N ARG A 78 14.95 -8.31 17.36
CA ARG A 78 15.87 -7.20 17.69
C ARG A 78 16.31 -6.41 16.47
N ARG A 79 16.22 -7.00 15.27
CA ARG A 79 16.66 -6.36 14.02
C ARG A 79 15.70 -5.26 13.58
N VAL A 80 14.40 -5.41 13.79
CA VAL A 80 13.38 -4.43 13.39
C VAL A 80 13.69 -3.01 13.89
N PRO A 81 13.92 -2.75 15.20
CA PRO A 81 14.24 -1.39 15.66
C PRO A 81 15.59 -0.87 15.15
N ARG A 82 16.57 -1.75 14.88
CA ARG A 82 17.88 -1.35 14.32
C ARG A 82 17.76 -0.95 12.85
N ILE A 83 17.02 -1.71 12.07
CA ILE A 83 16.68 -1.37 10.68
C ILE A 83 15.89 -0.05 10.67
N ALA A 84 14.92 0.13 11.57
CA ALA A 84 14.14 1.36 11.69
C ALA A 84 15.00 2.61 11.89
N ALA A 85 16.07 2.50 12.68
CA ALA A 85 16.98 3.58 13.02
C ALA A 85 18.02 3.86 11.92
N ALA A 86 18.22 2.93 10.98
CA ALA A 86 19.17 3.10 9.91
C ALA A 86 18.71 4.14 8.88
N GLN A 87 19.69 4.73 8.19
CA GLN A 87 19.42 5.66 7.09
C GLN A 87 18.54 5.00 6.03
N VAL A 88 17.47 5.69 5.63
CA VAL A 88 16.57 5.22 4.57
C VAL A 88 17.33 5.02 3.26
N GLY A 89 17.12 3.88 2.62
CA GLY A 89 17.78 3.47 1.36
C GLY A 89 19.18 2.88 1.55
N ARG A 90 19.73 2.87 2.77
CA ARG A 90 21.01 2.21 3.05
C ARG A 90 20.80 0.70 3.17
N ILE A 91 21.67 -0.05 2.49
CA ILE A 91 21.78 -1.50 2.67
C ILE A 91 22.57 -1.76 3.96
N LEU A 92 22.03 -2.64 4.78
CA LEU A 92 22.67 -3.23 5.96
C LEU A 92 22.86 -4.71 5.68
N LEU A 93 24.07 -5.21 5.85
CA LEU A 93 24.30 -6.64 5.90
C LEU A 93 23.97 -7.16 7.30
N GLU A 94 23.73 -8.47 7.44
CA GLU A 94 23.38 -9.05 8.73
C GLU A 94 24.37 -8.66 9.85
N GLN A 95 25.67 -8.61 9.55
CA GLN A 95 26.72 -8.18 10.50
C GLN A 95 26.68 -6.69 10.90
N ASP A 96 26.04 -5.84 10.09
CA ASP A 96 25.80 -4.44 10.43
C ASP A 96 24.64 -4.29 11.41
N VAL A 97 23.77 -5.31 11.49
CA VAL A 97 22.57 -5.30 12.33
C VAL A 97 22.79 -6.08 13.62
N LEU A 98 23.41 -7.27 13.56
CA LEU A 98 23.76 -8.09 14.71
C LEU A 98 25.25 -8.41 14.67
N SER A 99 25.97 -8.09 15.75
CA SER A 99 27.36 -8.53 15.92
C SER A 99 27.43 -10.06 16.05
N GLU A 100 28.60 -10.64 15.78
CA GLU A 100 28.80 -12.10 15.90
C GLU A 100 28.52 -12.64 17.31
N GLU A 101 28.82 -11.85 18.35
CA GLU A 101 28.49 -12.23 19.73
C GLU A 101 26.97 -12.20 19.98
N GLU A 102 26.27 -11.21 19.43
CA GLU A 102 24.81 -11.14 19.51
C GLU A 102 24.16 -12.30 18.76
N LYS A 103 24.62 -12.61 17.53
CA LYS A 103 24.10 -13.75 16.75
C LYS A 103 24.22 -15.06 17.50
N ARG A 104 25.34 -15.29 18.20
CA ARG A 104 25.53 -16.50 19.02
C ARG A 104 24.48 -16.69 20.11
N GLN A 105 23.90 -15.60 20.61
CA GLN A 105 22.94 -15.61 21.69
C GLN A 105 21.50 -15.31 21.24
N ASP A 106 21.30 -14.93 19.97
CA ASP A 106 20.00 -14.50 19.47
C ASP A 106 19.13 -15.70 19.09
N THR A 107 18.03 -15.87 19.83
CA THR A 107 17.10 -16.99 19.64
C THR A 107 16.42 -16.94 18.27
N VAL A 108 16.02 -15.75 17.81
CA VAL A 108 15.34 -15.59 16.51
C VAL A 108 16.29 -15.99 15.38
N TYR A 109 17.53 -15.53 15.43
CA TYR A 109 18.57 -15.87 14.47
C TYR A 109 18.85 -17.37 14.42
N ASN A 110 19.10 -17.98 15.58
CA ASN A 110 19.54 -19.38 15.63
C ASN A 110 18.41 -20.37 15.34
N GLU A 111 17.18 -20.11 15.81
CA GLU A 111 16.08 -21.06 15.70
C GLU A 111 15.24 -20.88 14.43
N ILE A 112 15.15 -19.66 13.90
CA ILE A 112 14.35 -19.34 12.71
C ILE A 112 15.27 -19.05 11.52
N LEU A 113 16.07 -17.98 11.58
CA LEU A 113 16.68 -17.44 10.36
C LEU A 113 17.74 -18.39 9.79
N ALA A 114 18.67 -18.84 10.61
CA ALA A 114 19.75 -19.70 10.19
C ALA A 114 19.23 -21.04 9.62
N GLY A 115 18.20 -21.62 10.25
CA GLY A 115 17.59 -22.87 9.76
C GLY A 115 16.89 -22.74 8.41
N ASN A 116 16.49 -21.53 8.02
CA ASN A 116 15.64 -21.27 6.86
C ASN A 116 16.35 -20.49 5.74
N GLY A 117 17.67 -20.57 5.65
CA GLY A 117 18.45 -19.97 4.57
C GLY A 117 18.53 -18.44 4.63
N MET A 118 18.49 -17.86 5.82
CA MET A 118 18.49 -16.40 6.05
C MET A 118 19.63 -15.97 7.00
N ARG A 119 20.80 -16.62 6.92
CA ARG A 119 21.99 -16.25 7.72
C ARG A 119 22.63 -14.95 7.29
N ASN A 120 22.57 -14.65 5.98
CA ASN A 120 23.33 -13.58 5.34
C ASN A 120 22.43 -12.54 4.66
N LEU A 121 21.38 -12.10 5.35
CA LEU A 121 20.43 -11.14 4.75
C LEU A 121 21.10 -9.81 4.39
N ALA A 122 20.67 -9.25 3.27
CA ALA A 122 20.73 -7.82 3.02
C ALA A 122 19.39 -7.21 3.42
N LEU A 123 19.44 -6.17 4.25
CA LEU A 123 18.30 -5.51 4.86
C LEU A 123 18.33 -4.03 4.47
N ALA A 124 17.18 -3.42 4.26
CA ALA A 124 17.12 -1.98 4.02
C ALA A 124 15.88 -1.35 4.67
N ASN A 125 16.09 -0.15 5.21
CA ASN A 125 15.03 0.72 5.65
C ASN A 125 14.46 1.48 4.43
N LEU A 126 13.19 1.30 4.14
CA LEU A 126 12.47 1.97 3.05
C LEU A 126 11.46 2.99 3.56
N SER A 127 11.49 3.31 4.86
CA SER A 127 10.46 4.11 5.52
C SER A 127 10.14 5.41 4.79
N SER A 128 8.86 5.77 4.87
CA SER A 128 8.30 6.95 4.23
C SER A 128 7.17 7.50 5.10
N GLY A 129 7.25 8.78 5.44
CA GLY A 129 6.31 9.40 6.38
C GLY A 129 6.41 8.77 7.78
N ARG A 130 5.28 8.27 8.30
CA ARG A 130 5.18 7.67 9.63
C ARG A 130 5.27 6.15 9.65
N LEU A 131 5.18 5.51 8.49
CA LEU A 131 5.19 4.05 8.38
C LEU A 131 6.62 3.54 8.33
N LEU A 132 6.90 2.51 9.13
CA LEU A 132 8.13 1.76 9.03
C LEU A 132 8.02 0.81 7.85
N MET A 133 8.93 0.91 6.89
CA MET A 133 8.97 0.01 5.74
C MET A 133 10.33 -0.68 5.72
N GLY A 134 10.33 -2.00 5.63
CA GLY A 134 11.55 -2.81 5.62
C GLY A 134 11.52 -3.80 4.47
N ILE A 135 12.69 -3.99 3.86
CA ILE A 135 12.93 -5.15 2.98
C ILE A 135 14.10 -5.96 3.52
N GLY A 136 13.97 -7.28 3.46
CA GLY A 136 15.04 -8.23 3.66
C GLY A 136 15.11 -9.19 2.49
N ILE A 137 16.31 -9.50 2.05
CA ILE A 137 16.57 -10.49 0.99
C ILE A 137 17.72 -11.39 1.40
N ALA A 138 17.54 -12.69 1.24
CA ALA A 138 18.59 -13.69 1.42
C ALA A 138 19.36 -13.90 0.11
N PRO A 139 20.66 -14.19 0.16
CA PRO A 139 21.42 -14.56 -1.04
C PRO A 139 20.92 -15.89 -1.59
N GLN A 140 21.17 -16.14 -2.88
CA GLN A 140 20.80 -17.41 -3.51
C GLN A 140 21.48 -18.61 -2.85
N ASN A 141 22.74 -18.44 -2.43
CA ASN A 141 23.46 -19.39 -1.60
C ASN A 141 23.65 -18.80 -0.20
N ASP A 142 22.94 -19.31 0.79
CA ASP A 142 23.00 -18.79 2.17
C ASP A 142 24.36 -19.00 2.86
N THR A 143 25.26 -19.83 2.31
CA THR A 143 26.63 -19.92 2.84
C THR A 143 27.49 -18.70 2.50
N ASP A 144 27.14 -18.01 1.41
CA ASP A 144 27.96 -16.95 0.84
C ASP A 144 27.21 -15.61 0.96
N PRO A 145 27.84 -14.55 1.51
CA PRO A 145 27.22 -13.23 1.52
C PRO A 145 27.09 -12.68 0.09
N PHE A 146 26.27 -11.62 -0.06
CA PHE A 146 26.15 -10.93 -1.33
C PHE A 146 27.49 -10.34 -1.80
N GLU A 147 27.80 -10.56 -3.07
CA GLU A 147 28.96 -9.98 -3.75
C GLU A 147 28.75 -8.48 -4.03
N PRO A 148 29.83 -7.68 -4.17
CA PRO A 148 29.75 -6.23 -4.41
C PRO A 148 28.87 -5.82 -5.60
N ASP A 149 28.90 -6.60 -6.69
CA ASP A 149 28.07 -6.35 -7.87
C ASP A 149 26.59 -6.59 -7.59
N GLN A 150 26.26 -7.59 -6.76
CA GLN A 150 24.88 -7.86 -6.33
C GLN A 150 24.37 -6.73 -5.43
N LEU A 151 25.19 -6.26 -4.49
CA LEU A 151 24.85 -5.12 -3.63
C LEU A 151 24.66 -3.84 -4.44
N THR A 152 25.44 -3.66 -5.51
CA THR A 152 25.28 -2.54 -6.44
C THR A 152 23.94 -2.61 -7.18
N ARG A 153 23.54 -3.80 -7.68
CA ARG A 153 22.23 -4.01 -8.30
C ARG A 153 21.09 -3.76 -7.32
N LEU A 154 21.22 -4.25 -6.08
CA LEU A 154 20.25 -4.05 -5.02
C LEU A 154 20.09 -2.54 -4.73
N ALA A 155 21.20 -1.82 -4.52
CA ALA A 155 21.21 -0.40 -4.22
C ALA A 155 20.54 0.43 -5.34
N ARG A 156 20.71 0.04 -6.60
CA ARG A 156 20.07 0.70 -7.74
C ARG A 156 18.55 0.56 -7.73
N LEU A 157 18.00 -0.57 -7.29
CA LEU A 157 16.55 -0.84 -7.30
C LEU A 157 15.81 -0.33 -6.07
N LEU A 158 16.48 -0.18 -4.91
CA LEU A 158 15.84 0.28 -3.67
C LEU A 158 15.04 1.59 -3.80
N PRO A 159 15.51 2.64 -4.52
CA PRO A 159 14.73 3.86 -4.71
C PRO A 159 13.42 3.62 -5.46
N HIS A 160 13.42 2.76 -6.48
CA HIS A 160 12.22 2.44 -7.27
C HIS A 160 11.21 1.67 -6.44
N LEU A 161 11.67 0.64 -5.72
CA LEU A 161 10.84 -0.13 -4.80
C LEU A 161 10.22 0.76 -3.72
N ARG A 162 11.04 1.62 -3.08
CA ARG A 162 10.58 2.55 -2.05
C ARG A 162 9.52 3.52 -2.57
N ASN A 163 9.70 4.06 -3.76
CA ASN A 163 8.76 5.01 -4.36
C ASN A 163 7.41 4.32 -4.67
N ALA A 164 7.46 3.13 -5.26
CA ALA A 164 6.28 2.31 -5.51
C ALA A 164 5.54 1.95 -4.21
N LEU A 165 6.26 1.50 -3.19
CA LEU A 165 5.68 1.16 -1.89
C LEU A 165 5.08 2.39 -1.19
N SER A 166 5.76 3.54 -1.25
CA SER A 166 5.24 4.80 -0.73
C SER A 166 3.93 5.18 -1.43
N PHE A 167 3.89 5.11 -2.76
CA PHE A 167 2.66 5.36 -3.52
C PHE A 167 1.54 4.40 -3.11
N TYR A 168 1.83 3.11 -2.99
CA TYR A 168 0.88 2.09 -2.56
C TYR A 168 0.29 2.40 -1.17
N THR A 169 1.15 2.73 -0.19
CA THR A 169 0.69 3.06 1.18
C THR A 169 -0.18 4.31 1.23
N ILE A 170 0.18 5.37 0.49
CA ILE A 170 -0.64 6.59 0.39
C ILE A 170 -1.99 6.27 -0.25
N LYS A 171 -2.01 5.45 -1.30
CA LYS A 171 -3.24 5.02 -1.97
C LYS A 171 -4.17 4.27 -1.02
N ILE A 172 -3.66 3.30 -0.27
CA ILE A 172 -4.46 2.56 0.74
C ILE A 172 -5.00 3.52 1.79
N GLN A 173 -4.16 4.42 2.32
CA GLN A 173 -4.58 5.37 3.34
C GLN A 173 -5.72 6.28 2.84
N LEU A 174 -5.63 6.78 1.61
CA LEU A 174 -6.68 7.61 0.99
C LEU A 174 -7.98 6.81 0.77
N GLN A 175 -7.87 5.54 0.33
CA GLN A 175 -9.02 4.65 0.18
C GLN A 175 -9.73 4.41 1.52
N LEU A 176 -8.97 4.17 2.59
CA LEU A 176 -9.49 3.96 3.94
C LEU A 176 -10.17 5.22 4.48
N GLN A 177 -9.55 6.39 4.34
CA GLN A 177 -10.14 7.68 4.75
C GLN A 177 -11.46 7.95 4.00
N ARG A 178 -11.49 7.69 2.69
CA ARG A 178 -12.71 7.84 1.88
C ARG A 178 -13.82 6.90 2.36
N GLN A 179 -13.48 5.65 2.71
CA GLN A 179 -14.45 4.69 3.24
C GLN A 179 -14.98 5.12 4.61
N MET A 180 -14.10 5.53 5.54
CA MET A 180 -14.51 6.01 6.86
C MET A 180 -15.45 7.22 6.77
N LEU A 181 -15.18 8.16 5.87
CA LEU A 181 -16.08 9.30 5.63
C LEU A 181 -17.46 8.84 5.14
N ALA A 182 -17.52 7.86 4.21
CA ALA A 182 -18.78 7.26 3.79
C ALA A 182 -19.56 6.63 4.94
N ASP A 183 -18.86 5.88 5.78
CA ASP A 183 -19.45 5.16 6.90
C ASP A 183 -20.01 6.16 7.94
N LEU A 184 -19.30 7.25 8.22
CA LEU A 184 -19.79 8.33 9.07
C LEU A 184 -21.07 8.98 8.51
N PHE A 185 -21.10 9.31 7.21
CA PHE A 185 -22.34 9.84 6.60
C PHE A 185 -23.49 8.83 6.67
N ALA A 186 -23.20 7.53 6.47
CA ALA A 186 -24.20 6.48 6.56
C ALA A 186 -24.77 6.35 7.98
N LEU A 187 -23.94 6.48 9.03
CA LEU A 187 -24.39 6.47 10.43
C LEU A 187 -25.34 7.64 10.75
N GLU A 188 -25.16 8.80 10.12
CA GLU A 188 -26.08 9.94 10.25
C GLU A 188 -27.32 9.84 9.34
N GLY A 189 -27.50 8.73 8.61
CA GLY A 189 -28.59 8.55 7.66
C GLY A 189 -28.47 9.45 6.43
N LYS A 190 -27.26 9.91 6.08
CA LYS A 190 -26.99 10.80 4.95
C LYS A 190 -26.34 10.07 3.79
N GLY A 191 -26.89 10.27 2.59
CA GLY A 191 -26.25 9.84 1.34
C GLY A 191 -25.16 10.85 0.95
N GLY A 192 -23.93 10.38 0.78
CA GLY A 192 -22.79 11.20 0.36
C GLY A 192 -22.36 10.84 -1.06
N VAL A 193 -22.13 11.85 -1.91
CA VAL A 193 -21.67 11.69 -3.30
C VAL A 193 -20.56 12.69 -3.57
N VAL A 194 -19.44 12.22 -4.14
CA VAL A 194 -18.35 13.08 -4.63
C VAL A 194 -18.36 13.06 -6.15
N LEU A 195 -18.31 14.24 -6.76
CA LEU A 195 -18.30 14.41 -8.21
C LEU A 195 -16.98 15.03 -8.68
N ASP A 196 -16.57 14.72 -9.91
CA ASP A 196 -15.53 15.48 -10.60
C ASP A 196 -16.10 16.80 -11.17
N MET A 197 -15.23 17.64 -11.73
CA MET A 197 -15.61 18.90 -12.39
C MET A 197 -16.56 18.72 -13.58
N ASN A 198 -16.67 17.50 -14.13
CA ASN A 198 -17.57 17.14 -15.22
C ASN A 198 -18.87 16.49 -14.71
N ARG A 199 -19.16 16.55 -13.40
CA ARG A 199 -20.32 15.95 -12.71
C ARG A 199 -20.32 14.42 -12.69
N ARG A 200 -19.18 13.78 -12.94
CA ARG A 200 -19.08 12.32 -12.87
C ARG A 200 -18.93 11.86 -11.44
N VAL A 201 -19.66 10.83 -11.04
CA VAL A 201 -19.55 10.22 -9.71
C VAL A 201 -18.15 9.61 -9.53
N LEU A 202 -17.34 10.23 -8.67
CA LEU A 202 -16.07 9.68 -8.20
C LEU A 202 -16.27 8.73 -7.02
N PHE A 203 -17.34 8.96 -6.25
CA PHE A 203 -17.66 8.19 -5.06
C PHE A 203 -19.13 8.36 -4.67
N ALA A 204 -19.75 7.29 -4.18
CA ALA A 204 -21.04 7.34 -3.50
C ALA A 204 -21.01 6.36 -2.32
N ASN A 205 -21.59 6.73 -1.18
CA ASN A 205 -21.75 5.79 -0.08
C ASN A 205 -22.95 4.86 -0.32
N ALA A 206 -23.03 3.74 0.40
CA ALA A 206 -24.07 2.72 0.22
C ALA A 206 -25.50 3.28 0.28
N LEU A 207 -25.74 4.30 1.13
CA LEU A 207 -27.04 4.95 1.20
C LEU A 207 -27.33 5.76 -0.07
N ALA A 208 -26.37 6.52 -0.60
CA ALA A 208 -26.51 7.20 -1.88
C ALA A 208 -26.71 6.21 -3.05
N GLU A 209 -26.00 5.07 -3.05
CA GLU A 209 -26.20 4.00 -4.04
C GLU A 209 -27.60 3.37 -3.97
N THR A 210 -28.14 3.21 -2.76
CA THR A 210 -29.53 2.77 -2.55
C THR A 210 -30.52 3.81 -3.08
N GLN A 211 -30.24 5.11 -2.91
CA GLN A 211 -31.05 6.20 -3.47
C GLN A 211 -30.93 6.30 -5.00
N PHE A 212 -29.77 5.94 -5.57
CA PHE A 212 -29.62 5.80 -7.03
C PHE A 212 -30.52 4.68 -7.56
N SER A 213 -30.53 3.55 -6.86
CA SER A 213 -31.29 2.36 -7.22
C SER A 213 -32.80 2.54 -7.03
N SER A 214 -33.23 3.40 -6.09
CA SER A 214 -34.64 3.75 -5.88
C SER A 214 -35.22 4.67 -6.95
N GLY A 215 -34.37 5.29 -7.78
CA GLY A 215 -34.77 6.12 -8.93
C GLY A 215 -35.15 7.56 -8.59
N LEU A 216 -34.87 8.03 -7.37
CA LEU A 216 -34.99 9.45 -6.98
C LEU A 216 -33.85 10.29 -7.59
N ILE A 217 -32.67 9.69 -7.68
CA ILE A 217 -31.48 10.21 -8.35
C ILE A 217 -31.06 9.16 -9.37
N SER A 218 -30.74 9.52 -10.61
CA SER A 218 -30.23 8.56 -11.59
C SER A 218 -28.84 8.92 -12.06
N VAL A 219 -27.97 7.92 -12.16
CA VAL A 219 -26.66 8.07 -12.80
C VAL A 219 -26.80 7.70 -14.28
N ARG A 220 -26.73 8.68 -15.18
CA ARG A 220 -26.72 8.46 -16.64
C ARG A 220 -25.35 8.80 -17.21
N GLN A 221 -24.70 7.81 -17.81
CA GLN A 221 -23.32 7.95 -18.34
C GLN A 221 -22.32 8.47 -17.28
N GLY A 222 -22.48 8.04 -16.02
CA GLY A 222 -21.64 8.48 -14.91
C GLY A 222 -22.04 9.83 -14.29
N THR A 223 -22.99 10.54 -14.88
CA THR A 223 -23.45 11.86 -14.42
C THR A 223 -24.68 11.75 -13.53
N VAL A 224 -24.71 12.49 -12.42
CA VAL A 224 -25.90 12.59 -11.56
C VAL A 224 -26.95 13.46 -12.24
N THR A 225 -28.15 12.92 -12.40
CA THR A 225 -29.34 13.64 -12.87
C THR A 225 -30.52 13.38 -11.94
N PHE A 226 -31.32 14.41 -11.67
CA PHE A 226 -32.54 14.28 -10.90
C PHE A 226 -33.74 14.01 -11.80
N ARG A 227 -34.61 13.10 -11.37
CA ARG A 227 -35.80 12.73 -12.16
C ARG A 227 -36.83 13.86 -12.24
N HIS A 228 -36.91 14.69 -11.19
CA HIS A 228 -37.82 15.83 -11.14
C HIS A 228 -37.17 17.06 -11.78
N ARG A 229 -37.89 17.67 -12.74
CA ARG A 229 -37.41 18.86 -13.47
C ARG A 229 -37.04 20.02 -12.55
N ASN A 230 -37.79 20.23 -11.46
CA ASN A 230 -37.52 21.30 -10.50
C ASN A 230 -36.23 21.04 -9.71
N SER A 231 -36.01 19.80 -9.28
CA SER A 231 -34.79 19.38 -8.59
C SER A 231 -33.57 19.42 -9.52
N GLU A 232 -33.74 19.04 -10.79
CA GLU A 232 -32.69 19.14 -11.81
C GLU A 232 -32.31 20.59 -12.10
N MET A 233 -33.28 21.50 -12.21
CA MET A 233 -32.99 22.93 -12.39
C MET A 233 -32.33 23.55 -11.16
N ALA A 234 -32.75 23.17 -9.94
CA ALA A 234 -32.11 23.63 -8.71
C ALA A 234 -30.66 23.13 -8.61
N TRP A 235 -30.43 21.85 -8.95
CA TRP A 235 -29.11 21.24 -9.04
C TRP A 235 -28.19 21.96 -10.03
N GLN A 236 -28.69 22.22 -11.25
CA GLN A 236 -27.90 22.91 -12.28
C GLN A 236 -27.52 24.34 -11.87
N ARG A 237 -28.43 25.08 -11.23
CA ARG A 237 -28.14 26.42 -10.70
C ARG A 237 -27.07 26.38 -9.61
N ALA A 238 -27.24 25.51 -8.61
CA ALA A 238 -26.27 25.38 -7.53
C ALA A 238 -24.86 25.02 -8.04
N LEU A 239 -24.77 24.21 -9.10
CA LEU A 239 -23.49 23.87 -9.72
C LEU A 239 -22.88 25.05 -10.50
N GLN A 240 -23.70 25.81 -11.21
CA GLN A 240 -23.27 27.02 -11.94
C GLN A 240 -22.70 28.06 -10.96
N ASP A 241 -23.40 28.32 -9.86
CA ASP A 241 -22.96 29.26 -8.83
C ASP A 241 -21.61 28.84 -8.19
N LEU A 242 -21.39 27.53 -8.02
CA LEU A 242 -20.11 26.99 -7.54
C LEU A 242 -18.97 27.12 -8.56
N GLN A 243 -19.27 27.00 -9.86
CA GLN A 243 -18.28 27.16 -10.94
C GLN A 243 -17.86 28.61 -11.15
N ASP A 244 -18.80 29.54 -10.98
CA ASP A 244 -18.58 30.98 -11.16
C ASP A 244 -17.94 31.64 -9.93
N GLY A 245 -17.71 30.87 -8.84
CA GLY A 245 -17.05 31.33 -7.62
C GLY A 245 -17.90 32.26 -6.73
N GLU A 246 -19.18 32.46 -7.08
CA GLU A 246 -20.13 33.29 -6.35
C GLU A 246 -20.95 32.48 -5.32
N GLY A 247 -20.91 31.15 -5.40
CA GLY A 247 -21.62 30.26 -4.48
C GLY A 247 -20.94 30.11 -3.12
N ALA A 248 -21.74 30.15 -2.04
CA ALA A 248 -21.31 29.62 -0.75
C ALA A 248 -20.91 28.14 -0.93
N GLY A 249 -19.85 27.68 -0.25
CA GLY A 249 -19.35 26.28 -0.31
C GLY A 249 -20.34 25.20 0.15
N SER A 250 -21.62 25.55 0.34
CA SER A 250 -22.75 24.67 0.60
C SER A 250 -24.02 25.25 -0.04
N ALA A 251 -24.75 24.45 -0.81
CA ALA A 251 -26.09 24.75 -1.28
C ALA A 251 -27.06 23.66 -0.81
N SER A 252 -28.30 24.04 -0.44
CA SER A 252 -29.34 23.11 -0.02
C SER A 252 -30.59 23.31 -0.85
N PHE A 253 -31.16 22.21 -1.35
CA PHE A 253 -32.47 22.21 -1.99
C PHE A 253 -33.22 20.92 -1.64
N MET A 254 -34.54 21.03 -1.54
CA MET A 254 -35.40 19.88 -1.27
C MET A 254 -35.68 19.13 -2.58
N ALA A 255 -35.35 17.83 -2.61
CA ALA A 255 -35.83 16.95 -3.65
C ALA A 255 -37.28 16.55 -3.34
N GLU A 256 -38.20 16.76 -4.28
CA GLU A 256 -39.57 16.26 -4.14
C GLU A 256 -39.55 14.73 -4.15
N THR A 257 -40.00 14.12 -3.06
CA THR A 257 -40.18 12.66 -2.98
C THR A 257 -41.56 12.30 -3.49
N LEU A 258 -41.65 11.22 -4.28
CA LEU A 258 -42.93 10.64 -4.70
C LEU A 258 -43.80 10.38 -3.48
N LYS A 259 -44.91 11.12 -3.34
CA LYS A 259 -46.06 10.61 -2.59
C LYS A 259 -46.47 9.32 -3.28
N ARG A 260 -46.19 8.16 -2.68
CA ARG A 260 -46.91 6.94 -3.01
C ARG A 260 -48.39 7.23 -2.72
N SER A 261 -49.17 7.43 -3.76
CA SER A 261 -50.62 7.40 -3.62
C SER A 261 -51.04 5.95 -3.32
N PRO A 262 -52.02 5.74 -2.43
CA PRO A 262 -52.48 4.41 -2.02
C PRO A 262 -53.01 3.58 -3.18
#